data_AF-A0A0D5ZFI9-F1
#
_entry.id   AF-A0A0D5ZFI9-F1
#
_cell.length_a   1.000
_cell.length_b   1.000
_cell.length_c   1.000
_cell.angle_alpha   90.00
_cell.angle_beta   90.00
_cell.angle_gamma   90.00
#
_symmetry.space_group_name_H-M   'P 1'
#
loop_
_entity.id
_entity.type
_entity.pdbx_description
1 polymer ?
#
loop_
_entity_poly.entity_id
_entity_poly.type
_entity_poly.pdbx_seq_one_letter_code
_entity_poly.pdbx_strand_id
1 'polypeptide(L)'
;MIEGSDPSQSYDLLANLKNLGKSESEIVSLLALSSAKWIDHSGPYIGHGILNANPTLRSIELMAGDDADLPLLQMSMYVSELMRHPNYGPYEMQQIEGIEGDSETETAADLSKAIRSGSSRYMAEKLFTGLYSQAGRSTGEYLLYEALMQYGENEHRLLLPYHTIKLLERNNWENAVTCLRPTVQYLSANPDISHGVKAEQLSKTVDFGEIISRGDAFDQENSYDLTRMLLNSVLGNEMIVLADYAKRSTLQDMYEAIALSSTILLLNSDLEQHSVTGKHCILSMIKDRDLPDRIKKIALLSSLEGPRARRIKAYILKSLDAYMKVPDIPETASEEDLLSRLEGEILKGQQENAFKLSGSYVRSGYSTDRLAKALLSICFRTESPFESLHTSKMLVGMRDVTVSSESDMKWIHLAAASRFVAEMVKKEKAASKTAMEYYRKYREIVGTD
;
A
#
# COMPACT_ATOMS: atom_id res chain seq x y z
N MET A 1 6.92 -23.85 17.54
CA MET A 1 6.98 -22.56 18.23
C MET A 1 8.44 -22.25 18.48
N ILE A 2 8.89 -21.05 18.13
CA ILE A 2 10.25 -20.61 18.46
C ILE A 2 10.23 -20.19 19.93
N GLU A 3 10.61 -21.11 20.82
CA GLU A 3 10.79 -20.82 22.24
C GLU A 3 12.15 -20.13 22.44
N GLY A 4 12.10 -18.82 22.72
CA GLY A 4 13.21 -18.04 23.24
C GLY A 4 14.28 -17.57 22.24
N SER A 5 14.67 -16.30 22.38
CA SER A 5 15.90 -15.60 21.97
C SER A 5 15.87 -14.66 20.74
N ASP A 6 16.49 -13.49 20.92
CA ASP A 6 17.24 -12.63 19.97
C ASP A 6 16.71 -12.48 18.50
N PRO A 7 16.64 -11.25 17.93
CA PRO A 7 16.50 -11.01 16.49
C PRO A 7 17.35 -11.91 15.59
N SER A 8 18.46 -12.45 16.10
CA SER A 8 19.28 -13.48 15.44
C SER A 8 18.50 -14.69 14.90
N GLN A 9 17.40 -15.06 15.55
CA GLN A 9 16.61 -16.21 15.10
C GLN A 9 15.84 -15.99 13.79
N SER A 10 15.65 -14.74 13.36
CA SER A 10 14.90 -14.44 12.13
C SER A 10 15.68 -14.82 10.88
N TYR A 11 17.01 -14.63 10.87
CA TYR A 11 17.84 -15.09 9.76
C TYR A 11 18.04 -16.60 9.79
N ASP A 12 18.13 -17.23 10.97
CA ASP A 12 18.19 -18.69 11.09
C ASP A 12 16.90 -19.34 10.57
N LEU A 13 15.74 -18.78 10.90
CA LEU A 13 14.45 -19.21 10.35
C LEU A 13 14.43 -19.10 8.82
N LEU A 14 14.83 -17.94 8.28
CA LEU A 14 14.83 -17.72 6.84
C LEU A 14 15.80 -18.69 6.13
N ALA A 15 17.02 -18.83 6.64
CA ALA A 15 18.02 -19.76 6.13
C ALA A 15 17.52 -21.21 6.17
N ASN A 16 16.90 -21.63 7.28
CA ASN A 16 16.32 -22.97 7.40
C ASN A 16 15.19 -23.20 6.39
N LEU A 17 14.30 -22.23 6.19
CA LEU A 17 13.22 -22.36 5.20
C LEU A 17 13.77 -22.45 3.76
N LYS A 18 14.79 -21.65 3.43
CA LYS A 18 15.49 -21.73 2.14
C LYS A 18 16.22 -23.07 1.96
N ASN A 19 16.89 -23.57 3.00
CA ASN A 19 17.54 -24.89 3.00
C ASN A 19 16.55 -26.05 2.85
N LEU A 20 15.31 -25.87 3.29
CA LEU A 20 14.20 -26.80 3.04
C LEU A 20 13.61 -26.69 1.61
N GLY A 21 14.21 -25.88 0.75
CA GLY A 21 13.79 -25.70 -0.64
C GLY A 21 12.51 -24.87 -0.79
N LYS A 22 12.14 -24.06 0.22
CA LYS A 22 10.98 -23.17 0.11
C LYS A 22 11.28 -21.98 -0.81
N SER A 23 10.39 -21.75 -1.75
CA SER A 23 10.41 -20.54 -2.58
C SER A 23 10.13 -19.28 -1.74
N GLU A 24 10.53 -18.12 -2.25
CA GLU A 24 10.26 -16.82 -1.63
C GLU A 24 8.76 -16.61 -1.38
N SER A 25 7.91 -17.03 -2.33
CA SER A 25 6.46 -16.89 -2.21
C SER A 25 5.86 -17.77 -1.11
N GLU A 26 6.36 -18.99 -0.97
CA GLU A 26 5.98 -19.88 0.13
C GLU A 26 6.38 -19.29 1.47
N ILE A 27 7.59 -18.74 1.58
CA ILE A 27 8.10 -18.14 2.82
C ILE A 27 7.23 -16.95 3.23
N VAL A 28 6.94 -16.02 2.32
CA VAL A 28 6.06 -14.87 2.62
C VAL A 28 4.66 -15.34 3.01
N SER A 29 4.11 -16.34 2.31
CA SER A 29 2.79 -16.88 2.63
C SER A 29 2.76 -17.52 4.02
N LEU A 30 3.82 -18.22 4.42
CA LEU A 30 3.95 -18.79 5.75
C LEU A 30 4.03 -17.70 6.83
N LEU A 31 4.77 -16.62 6.60
CA LEU A 31 4.86 -15.48 7.52
C LEU A 31 3.53 -14.74 7.64
N ALA A 32 2.82 -14.54 6.52
CA ALA A 32 1.49 -13.94 6.49
C ALA A 32 0.46 -14.80 7.23
N LEU A 33 0.46 -16.12 6.99
CA LEU A 33 -0.44 -17.07 7.66
C LEU A 33 -0.15 -17.14 9.16
N SER A 34 1.13 -17.18 9.51
CA SER A 34 1.61 -17.11 10.90
C SER A 34 1.11 -15.84 11.58
N SER A 35 1.22 -14.70 10.90
CA SER A 35 0.71 -13.41 11.38
C SER A 35 -0.81 -13.40 11.52
N ALA A 36 -1.55 -14.00 10.59
CA ALA A 36 -2.99 -14.09 10.69
C ALA A 36 -3.43 -14.94 11.90
N LYS A 37 -2.75 -16.08 12.13
CA LYS A 37 -3.12 -17.07 13.15
C LYS A 37 -2.72 -16.70 14.58
N TRP A 38 -1.61 -16.01 14.78
CA TRP A 38 -0.98 -15.91 16.10
C TRP A 38 -0.82 -14.48 16.63
N ILE A 39 -1.30 -13.49 15.87
CA ILE A 39 -1.24 -12.08 16.27
C ILE A 39 -2.66 -11.55 16.50
N ASP A 40 -2.86 -10.78 17.57
CA ASP A 40 -4.08 -10.03 17.82
C ASP A 40 -4.19 -8.86 16.82
N HIS A 41 -5.28 -8.83 16.07
CA HIS A 41 -5.57 -7.81 15.05
C HIS A 41 -6.51 -6.72 15.56
N SER A 42 -6.76 -6.67 16.87
CA SER A 42 -7.65 -5.70 17.49
C SER A 42 -6.97 -4.54 18.22
N GLY A 43 -5.65 -4.59 18.39
CA GLY A 43 -4.86 -3.53 18.99
C GLY A 43 -4.55 -2.35 18.03
N PRO A 44 -4.00 -1.24 18.53
CA PRO A 44 -3.72 -0.03 17.72
C PRO A 44 -2.65 -0.22 16.64
N TYR A 45 -1.69 -1.13 16.83
CA TYR A 45 -0.72 -1.59 15.83
C TYR A 45 -1.14 -2.93 15.21
N ILE A 46 -2.35 -2.99 14.64
CA ILE A 46 -2.93 -4.16 13.94
C ILE A 46 -1.85 -4.95 13.20
N GLY A 47 -1.90 -6.29 13.25
CA GLY A 47 -0.90 -7.20 12.69
C GLY A 47 -0.58 -6.95 11.22
N HIS A 48 0.29 -5.96 10.96
CA HIS A 48 0.65 -5.53 9.62
C HIS A 48 1.45 -6.59 8.86
N GLY A 49 1.80 -7.72 9.50
CA GLY A 49 2.46 -8.83 8.83
C GLY A 49 1.71 -9.26 7.57
N ILE A 50 0.42 -9.57 7.68
CA ILE A 50 -0.37 -9.95 6.50
C ILE A 50 -0.54 -8.80 5.50
N LEU A 51 -0.70 -7.57 6.00
CA LEU A 51 -0.76 -6.36 5.20
C LEU A 51 0.50 -6.16 4.33
N ASN A 52 1.67 -6.49 4.85
CA ASN A 52 2.96 -6.26 4.20
C ASN A 52 3.34 -7.39 3.22
N ALA A 53 2.67 -8.54 3.28
CA ALA A 53 3.04 -9.72 2.52
C ALA A 53 3.02 -9.52 0.99
N ASN A 54 1.92 -9.02 0.42
CA ASN A 54 1.86 -8.75 -1.03
C ASN A 54 2.90 -7.71 -1.49
N PRO A 55 3.05 -6.54 -0.83
CA PRO A 55 4.13 -5.60 -1.09
C PRO A 55 5.54 -6.20 -1.00
N THR A 56 5.78 -7.11 -0.05
CA THR A 56 7.05 -7.84 0.06
C THR A 56 7.31 -8.69 -1.18
N LEU A 57 6.32 -9.46 -1.66
CA LEU A 57 6.45 -10.23 -2.90
C LEU A 57 6.77 -9.34 -4.11
N ARG A 58 6.09 -8.20 -4.23
CA ARG A 58 6.37 -7.20 -5.27
C ARG A 58 7.81 -6.67 -5.18
N SER A 59 8.30 -6.44 -3.97
CA SER A 59 9.66 -5.97 -3.74
C SER A 59 10.69 -7.03 -4.15
N ILE A 60 10.44 -8.30 -3.84
CA ILE A 60 11.30 -9.43 -4.24
C ILE A 60 11.36 -9.54 -5.77
N GLU A 61 10.21 -9.46 -6.45
CA GLU A 61 10.13 -9.47 -7.92
C GLU A 61 10.99 -8.36 -8.55
N LEU A 62 10.96 -7.14 -7.98
CA LEU A 62 11.73 -6.00 -8.46
C LEU A 62 13.23 -6.11 -8.12
N MET A 63 13.57 -6.73 -6.99
CA MET A 63 14.93 -6.75 -6.46
C MET A 63 15.78 -7.95 -6.91
N ALA A 64 15.25 -8.83 -7.76
CA ALA A 64 15.90 -10.05 -8.26
C ALA A 64 17.44 -9.96 -8.37
N GLY A 65 18.14 -10.97 -7.86
CA GLY A 65 19.60 -11.01 -7.71
C GLY A 65 20.03 -10.94 -6.24
N ASP A 66 21.22 -10.38 -5.98
CA ASP A 66 21.88 -10.47 -4.67
C ASP A 66 21.10 -9.89 -3.49
N ASP A 67 20.20 -8.93 -3.74
CA ASP A 67 19.40 -8.25 -2.70
C ASP A 67 17.99 -8.83 -2.54
N ALA A 68 17.61 -9.87 -3.28
CA ALA A 68 16.24 -10.40 -3.28
C ALA A 68 15.77 -10.95 -1.92
N ASP A 69 16.70 -11.29 -1.03
CA ASP A 69 16.39 -11.79 0.31
C ASP A 69 16.20 -10.68 1.36
N LEU A 70 16.58 -9.43 1.07
CA LEU A 70 16.40 -8.31 2.00
C LEU A 70 14.92 -8.10 2.39
N PRO A 71 13.95 -8.07 1.47
CA PRO A 71 12.53 -7.96 1.83
C PRO A 71 12.05 -9.13 2.70
N LEU A 72 12.54 -10.36 2.44
CA LEU A 72 12.19 -11.54 3.23
C LEU A 72 12.70 -11.44 4.66
N LEU A 73 13.95 -11.02 4.82
CA LEU A 73 14.56 -10.85 6.14
C LEU A 73 13.78 -9.81 6.95
N GLN A 74 13.47 -8.66 6.35
CA GLN A 74 12.74 -7.57 7.01
C GLN A 74 11.32 -8.00 7.40
N MET A 75 10.62 -8.70 6.52
CA MET A 75 9.31 -9.29 6.82
C MET A 75 9.39 -10.34 7.95
N SER A 76 10.41 -11.20 7.94
CA SER A 76 10.61 -12.24 8.95
C SER A 76 10.89 -11.64 10.33
N MET A 77 11.76 -10.63 10.39
CA MET A 77 12.05 -9.88 11.61
C MET A 77 10.80 -9.21 12.14
N TYR A 78 10.06 -8.51 11.28
CA TYR A 78 8.85 -7.79 11.69
C TYR A 78 7.77 -8.70 12.25
N VAL A 79 7.46 -9.83 11.58
CA VAL A 79 6.47 -10.80 12.09
C VAL A 79 6.93 -11.41 13.41
N SER A 80 8.22 -11.70 13.55
CA SER A 80 8.80 -12.23 14.79
C SER A 80 8.69 -11.22 15.94
N GLU A 81 8.91 -9.94 15.68
CA GLU A 81 8.73 -8.87 16.67
C GLU A 81 7.26 -8.77 17.13
N LEU A 82 6.31 -8.81 16.20
CA LEU A 82 4.88 -8.78 16.54
C LEU A 82 4.46 -9.99 17.38
N MET A 83 4.93 -11.20 17.04
CA MET A 83 4.63 -12.42 17.81
C MET A 83 5.18 -12.41 19.23
N ARG A 84 6.17 -11.56 19.52
CA ARG A 84 6.80 -11.45 20.84
C ARG A 84 6.26 -10.26 21.63
N HIS A 85 5.57 -9.34 20.97
CA HIS A 85 5.09 -8.13 21.60
C HIS A 85 3.85 -8.46 22.45
N PRO A 86 3.82 -8.13 23.76
CA PRO A 86 2.75 -8.57 24.66
C PRO A 86 1.36 -8.07 24.27
N ASN A 87 1.27 -6.96 23.54
CA ASN A 87 -0.02 -6.46 23.02
C ASN A 87 -0.49 -7.16 21.73
N TYR A 88 0.32 -8.05 21.15
CA TYR A 88 0.10 -8.64 19.83
C TYR A 88 0.22 -10.14 19.78
N GLY A 89 1.12 -10.77 20.51
CA GLY A 89 1.22 -12.21 20.45
C GLY A 89 2.15 -12.85 21.48
N PRO A 90 2.17 -14.19 21.50
CA PRO A 90 1.37 -15.07 20.64
C PRO A 90 -0.07 -15.23 21.17
N TYR A 91 -1.07 -14.92 20.34
CA TYR A 91 -2.49 -15.14 20.62
C TYR A 91 -3.12 -15.96 19.50
N GLU A 92 -3.48 -17.21 19.78
CA GLU A 92 -4.07 -18.09 18.77
C GLU A 92 -5.48 -17.63 18.39
N MET A 93 -5.69 -17.42 17.10
CA MET A 93 -7.00 -17.14 16.54
C MET A 93 -7.90 -18.36 16.70
N GLN A 94 -8.98 -18.18 17.46
CA GLN A 94 -9.96 -19.24 17.73
C GLN A 94 -10.55 -19.79 16.43
N GLN A 95 -10.77 -21.10 16.39
CA GLN A 95 -11.55 -21.74 15.33
C GLN A 95 -13.02 -21.31 15.47
N ILE A 96 -13.63 -20.92 14.36
CA ILE A 96 -14.99 -20.38 14.32
C ILE A 96 -15.79 -21.16 13.27
N GLU A 97 -16.98 -21.59 13.65
CA GLU A 97 -17.98 -22.13 12.74
C GLU A 97 -18.79 -20.98 12.10
N GLY A 98 -19.00 -21.05 10.78
CA GLY A 98 -19.72 -20.04 10.02
C GLY A 98 -21.21 -19.97 10.36
N ILE A 99 -21.80 -18.78 10.22
CA ILE A 99 -23.26 -18.59 10.23
C ILE A 99 -23.66 -18.14 8.84
N GLU A 100 -24.63 -18.84 8.27
CA GLU A 100 -25.21 -18.59 6.96
C GLU A 100 -26.68 -18.18 7.12
N GLY A 101 -27.11 -17.16 6.37
CA GLY A 101 -28.52 -16.86 6.15
C GLY A 101 -29.11 -17.73 5.04
N ASP A 102 -30.36 -17.47 4.66
CA ASP A 102 -31.06 -18.24 3.62
C ASP A 102 -30.46 -18.01 2.21
N SER A 103 -29.66 -16.95 2.05
CA SER A 103 -28.96 -16.63 0.79
C SER A 103 -27.64 -15.89 1.02
N GLU A 104 -26.76 -15.91 0.02
CA GLU A 104 -25.52 -15.12 -0.02
C GLU A 104 -25.78 -13.63 0.26
N THR A 105 -26.83 -13.07 -0.35
CA THR A 105 -27.18 -11.65 -0.21
C THR A 105 -27.63 -11.31 1.21
N GLU A 106 -28.37 -12.21 1.86
CA GLU A 106 -28.78 -12.04 3.25
C GLU A 106 -27.57 -12.13 4.20
N THR A 107 -26.74 -13.17 4.05
CA THR A 107 -25.51 -13.32 4.85
C THR A 107 -24.60 -12.10 4.70
N ALA A 108 -24.46 -11.57 3.47
CA ALA A 108 -23.69 -10.36 3.20
C ALA A 108 -24.29 -9.10 3.84
N ALA A 109 -25.61 -8.96 3.84
CA ALA A 109 -26.30 -7.85 4.49
C ALA A 109 -26.11 -7.90 6.02
N ASP A 110 -26.21 -9.08 6.62
CA ASP A 110 -25.97 -9.30 8.05
C ASP A 110 -24.50 -9.07 8.42
N LEU A 111 -23.56 -9.52 7.60
CA LEU A 111 -22.13 -9.24 7.78
C LEU A 111 -21.87 -7.72 7.76
N SER A 112 -22.39 -7.02 6.75
CA SER A 112 -22.26 -5.56 6.63
C SER A 112 -22.83 -4.86 7.87
N LYS A 113 -24.01 -5.28 8.34
CA LYS A 113 -24.62 -4.77 9.57
C LYS A 113 -23.75 -5.00 10.80
N ALA A 114 -23.17 -6.20 10.95
CA ALA A 114 -22.30 -6.55 12.07
C ALA A 114 -20.98 -5.77 12.06
N ILE A 115 -20.37 -5.59 10.88
CA ILE A 115 -19.15 -4.77 10.71
C ILE A 115 -19.44 -3.33 11.09
N ARG A 116 -20.51 -2.73 10.53
CA ARG A 116 -20.83 -1.31 10.70
C ARG A 116 -21.36 -0.94 12.08
N SER A 117 -21.99 -1.88 12.79
CA SER A 117 -22.42 -1.64 14.17
C SER A 117 -21.26 -1.68 15.15
N GLY A 118 -20.18 -2.41 14.82
CA GLY A 118 -19.06 -2.69 15.71
C GLY A 118 -19.44 -3.46 16.99
N SER A 119 -20.68 -3.97 17.07
CA SER A 119 -21.25 -4.49 18.31
C SER A 119 -20.71 -5.86 18.69
N SER A 120 -20.26 -6.65 17.71
CA SER A 120 -19.65 -7.97 17.96
C SER A 120 -18.73 -8.36 16.81
N ARG A 121 -17.41 -8.27 17.05
CA ARG A 121 -16.36 -8.76 16.15
C ARG A 121 -16.51 -10.26 15.88
N TYR A 122 -16.77 -11.03 16.93
CA TYR A 122 -16.97 -12.47 16.85
C TYR A 122 -18.15 -12.83 15.92
N MET A 123 -19.26 -12.09 16.01
CA MET A 123 -20.40 -12.31 15.10
C MET A 123 -20.05 -11.98 13.65
N ALA A 124 -19.34 -10.88 13.42
CA ALA A 124 -18.88 -10.53 12.07
C ALA A 124 -17.95 -11.62 11.49
N GLU A 125 -17.06 -12.22 12.28
CA GLU A 125 -16.22 -13.34 11.84
C GLU A 125 -17.03 -14.61 11.50
N LYS A 126 -18.07 -14.93 12.29
CA LYS A 126 -18.98 -16.05 11.97
C LYS A 126 -19.72 -15.83 10.66
N LEU A 127 -20.29 -14.64 10.46
CA LEU A 127 -21.00 -14.27 9.23
C LEU A 127 -20.07 -14.23 8.03
N PHE A 128 -18.83 -13.74 8.21
CA PHE A 128 -17.81 -13.80 7.15
C PHE A 128 -17.47 -15.24 6.77
N THR A 129 -17.29 -16.12 7.77
CA THR A 129 -16.97 -17.53 7.51
C THR A 129 -18.10 -18.23 6.77
N GLY A 130 -19.37 -17.96 7.13
CA GLY A 130 -20.53 -18.47 6.40
C GLY A 130 -20.65 -17.88 4.99
N LEU A 131 -20.45 -16.56 4.84
CA LEU A 131 -20.45 -15.91 3.52
C LEU A 131 -19.36 -16.50 2.60
N TYR A 132 -18.18 -16.81 3.14
CA TYR A 132 -17.11 -17.44 2.37
C TYR A 132 -17.48 -18.86 1.92
N SER A 133 -18.19 -19.64 2.74
CA SER A 133 -18.72 -20.95 2.33
C SER A 133 -19.72 -20.85 1.16
N GLN A 134 -20.51 -19.77 1.10
CA GLN A 134 -21.52 -19.55 0.06
C GLN A 134 -20.93 -18.94 -1.22
N ALA A 135 -20.11 -17.89 -1.08
CA ALA A 135 -19.65 -17.03 -2.19
C ALA A 135 -18.19 -17.29 -2.60
N GLY A 136 -17.41 -18.00 -1.78
CA GLY A 136 -15.99 -18.26 -2.03
C GLY A 136 -15.18 -16.98 -2.21
N ARG A 137 -14.51 -16.86 -3.36
CA ARG A 137 -13.59 -15.74 -3.64
C ARG A 137 -14.31 -14.39 -3.73
N SER A 138 -15.58 -14.39 -4.14
CA SER A 138 -16.39 -13.17 -4.27
C SER A 138 -16.60 -12.46 -2.93
N THR A 139 -16.42 -13.15 -1.79
CA THR A 139 -16.40 -12.51 -0.46
C THR A 139 -15.36 -11.38 -0.37
N GLY A 140 -14.27 -11.44 -1.13
CA GLY A 140 -13.28 -10.36 -1.20
C GLY A 140 -13.88 -9.02 -1.64
N GLU A 141 -14.84 -9.02 -2.57
CA GLU A 141 -15.50 -7.81 -3.04
C GLU A 141 -16.33 -7.15 -1.95
N TYR A 142 -17.03 -7.94 -1.13
CA TYR A 142 -17.79 -7.44 0.02
C TYR A 142 -16.86 -6.79 1.05
N LEU A 143 -15.70 -7.40 1.32
CA LEU A 143 -14.72 -6.82 2.25
C LEU A 143 -14.10 -5.53 1.71
N LEU A 144 -13.77 -5.47 0.41
CA LEU A 144 -13.28 -4.25 -0.23
C LEU A 144 -14.33 -3.14 -0.18
N TYR A 145 -15.60 -3.49 -0.39
CA TYR A 145 -16.70 -2.54 -0.27
C TYR A 145 -16.77 -1.94 1.14
N GLU A 146 -16.84 -2.77 2.18
CA GLU A 146 -16.89 -2.30 3.58
C GLU A 146 -15.63 -1.52 3.98
N ALA A 147 -14.48 -1.90 3.45
CA ALA A 147 -13.23 -1.19 3.66
C ALA A 147 -13.23 0.23 3.07
N LEU A 148 -13.77 0.39 1.86
CA LEU A 148 -13.95 1.70 1.24
C LEU A 148 -14.92 2.58 2.04
N MET A 149 -15.95 1.98 2.65
CA MET A 149 -16.89 2.73 3.50
C MET A 149 -16.20 3.37 4.71
N GLN A 150 -15.11 2.75 5.20
CA GLN A 150 -14.34 3.22 6.36
C GLN A 150 -13.03 3.93 6.00
N TYR A 151 -12.66 4.00 4.71
CA TYR A 151 -11.36 4.54 4.26
C TYR A 151 -11.10 5.99 4.73
N GLY A 152 -12.13 6.82 4.75
CA GLY A 152 -12.01 8.22 5.17
C GLY A 152 -11.63 8.40 6.64
N GLU A 153 -11.95 7.43 7.51
CA GLU A 153 -11.56 7.42 8.92
C GLU A 153 -10.09 7.01 9.07
N ASN A 154 -9.69 5.91 8.45
CA ASN A 154 -8.33 5.39 8.51
C ASN A 154 -7.98 4.60 7.25
N GLU A 155 -6.91 4.98 6.55
CA GLU A 155 -6.51 4.32 5.30
C GLU A 155 -6.16 2.84 5.48
N HIS A 156 -5.74 2.43 6.69
CA HIS A 156 -5.44 1.03 7.00
C HIS A 156 -6.66 0.12 6.82
N ARG A 157 -7.87 0.67 6.97
CA ARG A 157 -9.13 -0.07 6.75
C ARG A 157 -9.19 -0.65 5.34
N LEU A 158 -8.62 0.06 4.36
CA LEU A 158 -8.51 -0.41 2.98
C LEU A 158 -7.25 -1.22 2.72
N LEU A 159 -6.11 -0.77 3.26
CA LEU A 159 -4.82 -1.40 3.00
C LEU A 159 -4.85 -2.90 3.35
N LEU A 160 -5.41 -3.25 4.51
CA LEU A 160 -5.42 -4.62 5.01
C LEU A 160 -6.21 -5.60 4.11
N PRO A 161 -7.52 -5.38 3.81
CA PRO A 161 -8.27 -6.22 2.87
C PRO A 161 -7.60 -6.27 1.51
N TYR A 162 -7.20 -5.11 0.97
CA TYR A 162 -6.65 -5.02 -0.37
C TYR A 162 -5.39 -5.88 -0.53
N HIS A 163 -4.40 -5.69 0.34
CA HIS A 163 -3.15 -6.45 0.23
C HIS A 163 -3.31 -7.92 0.61
N THR A 164 -4.25 -8.26 1.49
CA THR A 164 -4.57 -9.66 1.80
C THR A 164 -5.19 -10.36 0.59
N ILE A 165 -6.14 -9.71 -0.10
CA ILE A 165 -6.76 -10.27 -1.31
C ILE A 165 -5.71 -10.43 -2.42
N LYS A 166 -4.87 -9.41 -2.66
CA LYS A 166 -3.79 -9.50 -3.67
C LYS A 166 -2.75 -10.59 -3.34
N LEU A 167 -2.49 -10.86 -2.05
CA LEU A 167 -1.67 -12.00 -1.64
C LEU A 167 -2.32 -13.34 -2.01
N LEU A 168 -3.63 -13.49 -1.76
CA LEU A 168 -4.38 -14.71 -2.05
C LEU A 168 -4.54 -14.96 -3.56
N GLU A 169 -4.72 -13.89 -4.35
CA GLU A 169 -4.73 -13.95 -5.82
C GLU A 169 -3.40 -14.46 -6.39
N ARG A 170 -2.26 -14.08 -5.78
CA ARG A 170 -0.91 -14.49 -6.23
C ARG A 170 -0.53 -15.90 -5.83
N ASN A 171 -1.03 -16.36 -4.67
CA ASN A 171 -0.74 -17.70 -4.17
C ASN A 171 -1.95 -18.60 -4.42
N ASN A 172 -2.70 -18.89 -3.35
CA ASN A 172 -3.94 -19.63 -3.43
C ASN A 172 -4.90 -19.16 -2.33
N TRP A 173 -6.16 -19.54 -2.50
CA TRP A 173 -7.26 -19.21 -1.60
C TRP A 173 -7.50 -20.28 -0.51
N GLU A 174 -6.62 -21.27 -0.38
CA GLU A 174 -6.79 -22.39 0.57
C GLU A 174 -6.89 -21.87 2.01
N ASN A 175 -6.10 -20.86 2.35
CA ASN A 175 -6.08 -20.24 3.68
C ASN A 175 -6.88 -18.93 3.77
N ALA A 176 -7.75 -18.64 2.79
CA ALA A 176 -8.40 -17.33 2.68
C ALA A 176 -9.21 -16.95 3.93
N VAL A 177 -9.98 -17.86 4.52
CA VAL A 177 -10.73 -17.59 5.76
C VAL A 177 -9.79 -17.16 6.88
N THR A 178 -8.69 -17.87 7.06
CA THR A 178 -7.70 -17.54 8.08
C THR A 178 -7.07 -16.17 7.82
N CYS A 179 -6.70 -15.89 6.57
CA CYS A 179 -6.05 -14.65 6.18
C CYS A 179 -6.99 -13.43 6.23
N LEU A 180 -8.28 -13.58 5.90
CA LEU A 180 -9.22 -12.47 5.80
C LEU A 180 -9.98 -12.18 7.10
N ARG A 181 -10.07 -13.12 8.05
CA ARG A 181 -10.66 -12.85 9.37
C ARG A 181 -10.04 -11.65 10.11
N PRO A 182 -8.70 -11.44 10.11
CA PRO A 182 -8.08 -10.21 10.59
C PRO A 182 -8.68 -8.93 10.00
N THR A 183 -9.00 -8.94 8.70
CA THR A 183 -9.67 -7.81 8.04
C THR A 183 -11.05 -7.56 8.65
N VAL A 184 -11.83 -8.60 8.87
CA VAL A 184 -13.18 -8.50 9.45
C VAL A 184 -13.14 -7.99 10.89
N GLN A 185 -12.23 -8.54 11.70
CA GLN A 185 -11.98 -8.07 13.06
C GLN A 185 -11.63 -6.59 13.07
N TYR A 186 -10.74 -6.19 12.15
CA TYR A 186 -10.31 -4.82 12.06
C TYR A 186 -11.47 -3.92 11.65
N LEU A 187 -12.13 -4.16 10.51
CA LEU A 187 -13.28 -3.37 10.05
C LEU A 187 -14.41 -3.27 11.08
N SER A 188 -14.56 -4.25 11.96
CA SER A 188 -15.58 -4.26 13.02
C SER A 188 -15.14 -3.53 14.30
N ALA A 189 -13.87 -3.11 14.42
CA ALA A 189 -13.36 -2.40 15.59
C ALA A 189 -13.58 -0.89 15.45
N ASN A 190 -14.53 -0.35 16.23
CA ASN A 190 -14.89 1.09 16.24
C ASN A 190 -15.13 1.67 14.83
N PRO A 191 -16.11 1.15 14.07
CA PRO A 191 -16.34 1.58 12.70
C PRO A 191 -16.86 3.02 12.62
N ASP A 192 -16.32 3.79 11.66
CA ASP A 192 -16.91 5.06 11.19
C ASP A 192 -17.08 5.00 9.67
N ILE A 193 -18.34 5.06 9.23
CA ILE A 193 -18.72 5.00 7.81
C ILE A 193 -19.26 6.33 7.28
N SER A 194 -19.21 7.40 8.06
CA SER A 194 -19.81 8.70 7.69
C SER A 194 -19.32 9.21 6.33
N HIS A 195 -18.01 9.09 6.10
CA HIS A 195 -17.37 9.41 4.83
C HIS A 195 -17.82 8.47 3.71
N GLY A 196 -17.81 7.15 3.95
CA GLY A 196 -18.26 6.16 2.98
C GLY A 196 -19.70 6.37 2.52
N VAL A 197 -20.61 6.67 3.45
CA VAL A 197 -22.01 6.95 3.15
C VAL A 197 -22.14 8.18 2.23
N LYS A 198 -21.34 9.22 2.45
CA LYS A 198 -21.30 10.39 1.56
C LYS A 198 -20.82 10.01 0.16
N ALA A 199 -19.76 9.20 0.05
CA ALA A 199 -19.27 8.70 -1.24
C ALA A 199 -20.32 7.83 -1.96
N GLU A 200 -20.98 6.92 -1.24
CA GLU A 200 -22.05 6.07 -1.78
C GLU A 200 -23.23 6.91 -2.29
N GLN A 201 -23.63 7.96 -1.55
CA GLN A 201 -24.68 8.87 -2.00
C GLN A 201 -24.28 9.63 -3.27
N LEU A 202 -23.07 10.20 -3.30
CA LEU A 202 -22.56 10.90 -4.49
C LEU A 202 -22.39 9.97 -5.69
N SER A 203 -22.04 8.69 -5.46
CA SER A 203 -21.87 7.70 -6.54
C SER A 203 -23.12 7.50 -7.39
N LYS A 204 -24.31 7.79 -6.84
CA LYS A 204 -25.60 7.73 -7.56
C LYS A 204 -25.73 8.82 -8.62
N THR A 205 -24.94 9.90 -8.52
CA THR A 205 -24.89 11.00 -9.49
C THR A 205 -23.84 10.81 -10.58
N VAL A 206 -23.02 9.76 -10.46
CA VAL A 206 -21.90 9.46 -11.35
C VAL A 206 -22.26 8.26 -12.22
N ASP A 207 -22.31 8.46 -13.53
CA ASP A 207 -22.43 7.38 -14.51
C ASP A 207 -21.03 6.87 -14.90
N PHE A 208 -20.65 5.71 -14.36
CA PHE A 208 -19.35 5.11 -14.65
C PHE A 208 -19.30 4.47 -16.03
N GLY A 209 -20.45 4.04 -16.57
CA GLY A 209 -20.53 3.55 -17.94
C GLY A 209 -20.27 4.68 -18.94
N GLU A 210 -20.75 5.90 -18.64
CA GLU A 210 -20.43 7.09 -19.43
C GLU A 210 -18.95 7.48 -19.33
N ILE A 211 -18.32 7.35 -18.15
CA ILE A 211 -16.88 7.59 -17.98
C ILE A 211 -16.06 6.61 -18.84
N ILE A 212 -16.40 5.31 -18.79
CA ILE A 212 -15.71 4.29 -19.57
C ILE A 212 -15.95 4.51 -21.08
N SER A 213 -17.16 4.90 -21.49
CA SER A 213 -17.49 5.07 -22.92
C SER A 213 -16.76 6.22 -23.60
N ARG A 214 -16.25 7.19 -22.85
CA ARG A 214 -15.35 8.26 -23.36
C ARG A 214 -13.96 7.74 -23.74
N GLY A 215 -13.63 6.51 -23.34
CA GLY A 215 -12.35 5.86 -23.64
C GLY A 215 -11.22 6.30 -22.71
N ASP A 216 -10.00 5.92 -23.09
CA ASP A 216 -8.79 6.05 -22.28
C ASP A 216 -7.86 7.18 -22.75
N ALA A 217 -8.33 8.03 -23.67
CA ALA A 217 -7.51 9.15 -24.16
C ALA A 217 -7.21 10.13 -23.01
N PHE A 218 -5.93 10.32 -22.73
CA PHE A 218 -5.46 11.24 -21.70
C PHE A 218 -5.40 12.68 -22.21
N ASP A 219 -6.01 13.59 -21.46
CA ASP A 219 -5.89 15.04 -21.62
C ASP A 219 -5.12 15.64 -20.42
N GLN A 220 -3.91 16.09 -20.71
CA GLN A 220 -3.00 16.62 -19.72
C GLN A 220 -3.52 17.88 -19.02
N GLU A 221 -4.15 18.80 -19.77
CA GLU A 221 -4.63 20.06 -19.21
C GLU A 221 -5.84 19.80 -18.29
N ASN A 222 -6.76 18.92 -18.69
CA ASN A 222 -7.87 18.51 -17.84
C ASN A 222 -7.39 17.89 -16.53
N SER A 223 -6.38 17.02 -16.60
CA SER A 223 -5.80 16.40 -15.42
C SER A 223 -5.17 17.43 -14.49
N TYR A 224 -4.42 18.39 -15.02
CA TYR A 224 -3.76 19.43 -14.22
C TYR A 224 -4.76 20.40 -13.59
N ASP A 225 -5.80 20.77 -14.32
CA ASP A 225 -6.88 21.59 -13.78
C ASP A 225 -7.62 20.87 -12.67
N LEU A 226 -7.93 19.58 -12.85
CA LEU A 226 -8.51 18.77 -11.78
C LEU A 226 -7.54 18.67 -10.58
N THR A 227 -6.24 18.43 -10.78
CA THR A 227 -5.26 18.43 -9.70
C THR A 227 -5.24 19.75 -8.93
N ARG A 228 -5.26 20.90 -9.61
CA ARG A 228 -5.34 22.22 -8.97
C ARG A 228 -6.64 22.36 -8.18
N MET A 229 -7.78 21.96 -8.75
CA MET A 229 -9.07 21.99 -8.05
C MET A 229 -9.06 21.11 -6.81
N LEU A 230 -8.51 19.89 -6.89
CA LEU A 230 -8.44 18.95 -5.77
C LEU A 230 -7.49 19.44 -4.67
N LEU A 231 -6.37 20.07 -5.01
CA LEU A 231 -5.45 20.64 -4.01
C LEU A 231 -6.03 21.89 -3.34
N ASN A 232 -6.77 22.71 -4.09
CA ASN A 232 -7.34 23.98 -3.60
C ASN A 232 -8.77 23.86 -3.05
N SER A 233 -9.43 22.70 -3.19
CA SER A 233 -10.78 22.53 -2.67
C SER A 233 -10.79 22.67 -1.15
N VAL A 234 -11.90 23.19 -0.61
CA VAL A 234 -12.16 23.13 0.83
C VAL A 234 -12.10 21.67 1.29
N LEU A 235 -11.56 21.48 2.49
CA LEU A 235 -11.45 20.17 3.12
C LEU A 235 -12.80 19.43 3.12
N GLY A 236 -12.82 18.22 2.57
CA GLY A 236 -14.02 17.37 2.47
C GLY A 236 -14.90 17.65 1.25
N ASN A 237 -14.51 18.56 0.35
CA ASN A 237 -15.20 18.81 -0.92
C ASN A 237 -14.57 18.07 -2.11
N GLU A 238 -13.51 17.31 -1.89
CA GLU A 238 -12.79 16.55 -2.93
C GLU A 238 -13.74 15.58 -3.65
N MET A 239 -14.59 14.85 -2.90
CA MET A 239 -15.61 13.97 -3.47
C MET A 239 -16.56 14.70 -4.44
N ILE A 240 -16.94 15.94 -4.11
CA ILE A 240 -17.88 16.73 -4.92
C ILE A 240 -17.17 17.18 -6.20
N VAL A 241 -15.91 17.64 -6.07
CA VAL A 241 -15.08 17.99 -7.22
C VAL A 241 -14.93 16.80 -8.16
N LEU A 242 -14.59 15.62 -7.63
CA LEU A 242 -14.46 14.38 -8.42
C LEU A 242 -15.78 13.98 -9.08
N ALA A 243 -16.90 14.01 -8.34
CA ALA A 243 -18.21 13.65 -8.88
C ALA A 243 -18.65 14.59 -10.01
N ASP A 244 -18.35 15.89 -9.91
CA ASP A 244 -18.67 16.84 -10.96
C ASP A 244 -17.77 16.66 -12.18
N TYR A 245 -16.46 16.49 -11.96
CA TYR A 245 -15.48 16.32 -13.04
C TYR A 245 -15.68 15.00 -13.80
N ALA A 246 -16.16 13.96 -13.13
CA ALA A 246 -16.50 12.65 -13.72
C ALA A 246 -17.57 12.75 -14.83
N LYS A 247 -18.39 13.80 -14.85
CA LYS A 247 -19.41 14.01 -15.91
C LYS A 247 -18.84 14.47 -17.25
N ARG A 248 -17.56 14.86 -17.29
CA ARG A 248 -16.95 15.44 -18.49
C ARG A 248 -15.54 14.92 -18.81
N SER A 249 -15.02 14.00 -17.99
CA SER A 249 -13.63 13.56 -18.09
C SER A 249 -13.54 12.05 -18.31
N THR A 250 -12.39 11.62 -18.81
CA THR A 250 -12.07 10.20 -18.93
C THR A 250 -11.65 9.63 -17.57
N LEU A 251 -11.64 8.30 -17.46
CA LEU A 251 -11.11 7.64 -16.27
C LEU A 251 -9.62 7.91 -16.08
N GLN A 252 -8.87 8.00 -17.19
CA GLN A 252 -7.43 8.25 -17.18
C GLN A 252 -7.10 9.67 -16.69
N ASP A 253 -7.85 10.71 -17.09
CA ASP A 253 -7.64 12.08 -16.59
C ASP A 253 -7.78 12.16 -15.06
N MET A 254 -8.81 11.51 -14.53
CA MET A 254 -9.08 11.46 -13.09
C MET A 254 -8.03 10.63 -12.34
N TYR A 255 -7.60 9.50 -12.93
CA TYR A 255 -6.52 8.68 -12.38
C TYR A 255 -5.25 9.51 -12.20
N GLU A 256 -4.83 10.20 -13.26
CA GLU A 256 -3.64 11.06 -13.27
C GLU A 256 -3.78 12.21 -12.27
N ALA A 257 -4.97 12.81 -12.19
CA ALA A 257 -5.19 13.92 -11.28
C ALA A 257 -5.07 13.48 -9.81
N ILE A 258 -5.62 12.31 -9.46
CA ILE A 258 -5.51 11.71 -8.13
C ILE A 258 -4.06 11.33 -7.81
N ALA A 259 -3.36 10.72 -8.77
CA ALA A 259 -1.95 10.36 -8.64
C ALA A 259 -1.07 11.59 -8.37
N LEU A 260 -1.24 12.66 -9.13
CA LEU A 260 -0.50 13.91 -8.97
C LEU A 260 -0.87 14.61 -7.65
N SER A 261 -2.17 14.75 -7.35
CA SER A 261 -2.63 15.36 -6.09
C SER A 261 -2.07 14.63 -4.88
N SER A 262 -2.12 13.30 -4.85
CA SER A 262 -1.59 12.52 -3.73
C SER A 262 -0.07 12.65 -3.58
N THR A 263 0.68 12.71 -4.69
CA THR A 263 2.13 12.91 -4.66
C THR A 263 2.51 14.32 -4.19
N ILE A 264 1.76 15.33 -4.60
CA ILE A 264 1.98 16.70 -4.14
C ILE A 264 1.65 16.84 -2.67
N LEU A 265 0.60 16.17 -2.19
CA LEU A 265 0.33 16.10 -0.75
C LEU A 265 1.50 15.46 0.00
N LEU A 266 2.08 14.34 -0.48
CA LEU A 266 3.29 13.76 0.10
C LEU A 266 4.46 14.75 0.16
N LEU A 267 4.68 15.53 -0.90
CA LEU A 267 5.77 16.51 -0.95
C LEU A 267 5.55 17.71 0.00
N ASN A 268 4.31 17.98 0.38
CA ASN A 268 3.92 18.94 1.42
C ASN A 268 3.77 18.27 2.81
N SER A 269 4.12 16.99 2.88
CA SER A 269 3.94 15.96 3.90
C SER A 269 4.64 15.90 5.24
N ASP A 270 5.64 16.72 5.55
CA ASP A 270 6.80 16.20 6.32
C ASP A 270 7.28 14.81 5.80
N LEU A 271 6.96 14.51 4.53
CA LEU A 271 7.10 13.23 3.86
C LEU A 271 6.44 12.05 4.61
N GLU A 272 5.16 12.13 4.95
CA GLU A 272 4.43 11.01 5.57
C GLU A 272 3.94 9.99 4.52
N GLN A 273 4.49 8.78 4.51
CA GLN A 273 4.18 7.71 3.54
C GLN A 273 2.70 7.30 3.47
N HIS A 274 1.97 7.36 4.59
CA HIS A 274 0.53 7.07 4.61
C HIS A 274 -0.30 8.08 3.80
N SER A 275 0.30 9.19 3.37
CA SER A 275 -0.34 10.16 2.48
C SER A 275 -0.68 9.57 1.11
N VAL A 276 0.00 8.50 0.69
CA VAL A 276 -0.10 7.94 -0.67
C VAL A 276 -0.42 6.45 -0.71
N THR A 277 0.00 5.65 0.28
CA THR A 277 -0.17 4.18 0.26
C THR A 277 -1.61 3.73 0.04
N GLY A 278 -2.57 4.30 0.77
CA GLY A 278 -3.99 4.02 0.56
C GLY A 278 -4.53 4.47 -0.80
N LYS A 279 -3.96 5.54 -1.38
CA LYS A 279 -4.34 6.00 -2.73
C LYS A 279 -3.82 5.07 -3.81
N HIS A 280 -2.65 4.46 -3.63
CA HIS A 280 -2.15 3.46 -4.58
C HIS A 280 -3.08 2.24 -4.67
N CYS A 281 -3.67 1.81 -3.54
CA CYS A 281 -4.73 0.78 -3.55
C CYS A 281 -5.94 1.24 -4.36
N ILE A 282 -6.43 2.46 -4.12
CA ILE A 282 -7.57 3.05 -4.85
C ILE A 282 -7.27 3.13 -6.36
N LEU A 283 -6.11 3.66 -6.74
CA LEU A 283 -5.68 3.78 -8.13
C LEU A 283 -5.61 2.41 -8.82
N SER A 284 -5.14 1.38 -8.10
CA SER A 284 -5.14 0.00 -8.60
C SER A 284 -6.55 -0.55 -8.78
N MET A 285 -7.44 -0.33 -7.79
CA MET A 285 -8.84 -0.78 -7.85
C MET A 285 -9.63 -0.13 -8.98
N ILE A 286 -9.38 1.15 -9.27
CA ILE A 286 -10.04 1.87 -10.36
C ILE A 286 -9.68 1.27 -11.72
N LYS A 287 -8.43 0.80 -11.89
CA LYS A 287 -7.94 0.15 -13.12
C LYS A 287 -8.23 -1.36 -13.20
N ASP A 288 -8.63 -1.99 -12.09
CA ASP A 288 -8.91 -3.43 -12.03
C ASP A 288 -10.18 -3.78 -12.81
N ARG A 289 -10.06 -4.45 -13.96
CA ARG A 289 -11.20 -4.73 -14.84
C ARG A 289 -12.23 -5.67 -14.22
N ASP A 290 -11.80 -6.52 -13.29
CA ASP A 290 -12.64 -7.57 -12.71
C ASP A 290 -13.45 -7.04 -11.51
N LEU A 291 -13.11 -5.86 -10.97
CA LEU A 291 -13.87 -5.25 -9.88
C LEU A 291 -15.21 -4.65 -10.35
N PRO A 292 -16.31 -4.84 -9.60
CA PRO A 292 -17.59 -4.21 -9.88
C PRO A 292 -17.54 -2.67 -9.91
N ASP A 293 -18.29 -2.06 -10.83
CA ASP A 293 -18.38 -0.61 -10.99
C ASP A 293 -18.78 0.12 -9.69
N ARG A 294 -19.63 -0.51 -8.87
CA ARG A 294 -20.03 0.06 -7.57
C ARG A 294 -18.81 0.32 -6.67
N ILE A 295 -17.88 -0.64 -6.61
CA ILE A 295 -16.65 -0.52 -5.81
C ILE A 295 -15.75 0.54 -6.42
N LYS A 296 -15.56 0.53 -7.74
CA LYS A 296 -14.75 1.53 -8.47
C LYS A 296 -15.24 2.96 -8.26
N LYS A 297 -16.55 3.19 -8.33
CA LYS A 297 -17.17 4.52 -8.10
C LYS A 297 -16.85 5.04 -6.70
N ILE A 298 -17.02 4.21 -5.67
CA ILE A 298 -16.73 4.63 -4.29
C ILE A 298 -15.23 4.83 -4.10
N ALA A 299 -14.38 3.97 -4.66
CA ALA A 299 -12.93 4.13 -4.62
C ALA A 299 -12.49 5.45 -5.25
N LEU A 300 -13.01 5.77 -6.44
CA LEU A 300 -12.77 7.03 -7.14
C LEU A 300 -13.10 8.23 -6.25
N LEU A 301 -14.34 8.28 -5.73
CA LEU A 301 -14.82 9.40 -4.94
C LEU A 301 -14.08 9.55 -3.60
N SER A 302 -13.73 8.44 -2.94
CA SER A 302 -13.03 8.44 -1.66
C SER A 302 -11.52 8.69 -1.74
N SER A 303 -10.95 8.83 -2.95
CA SER A 303 -9.51 8.84 -3.21
C SER A 303 -8.68 9.83 -2.36
N LEU A 304 -9.23 10.97 -1.96
CA LEU A 304 -8.53 12.00 -1.19
C LEU A 304 -9.03 12.18 0.26
N GLU A 305 -9.90 11.31 0.76
CA GLU A 305 -10.62 11.50 2.04
C GLU A 305 -9.86 11.01 3.28
N GLY A 306 -8.74 10.31 3.10
CA GLY A 306 -7.96 9.77 4.22
C GLY A 306 -7.49 10.86 5.21
N PRO A 307 -7.41 10.55 6.51
CA PRO A 307 -7.15 11.54 7.57
C PRO A 307 -5.82 12.29 7.39
N ARG A 308 -4.78 11.63 6.86
CA ARG A 308 -3.49 12.26 6.56
C ARG A 308 -3.63 13.33 5.47
N ALA A 309 -4.25 12.99 4.33
CA ALA A 309 -4.48 13.92 3.23
C ALA A 309 -5.25 15.16 3.73
N ARG A 310 -6.26 14.94 4.56
CA ARG A 310 -7.05 16.00 5.19
C ARG A 310 -6.23 16.93 6.09
N ARG A 311 -5.38 16.38 6.98
CA ARG A 311 -4.49 17.19 7.81
C ARG A 311 -3.53 18.04 6.98
N ILE A 312 -2.95 17.46 5.92
CA ILE A 312 -1.95 18.14 5.07
C ILE A 312 -2.58 19.28 4.28
N LYS A 313 -3.81 19.11 3.80
CA LYS A 313 -4.53 20.15 3.07
C LYS A 313 -4.74 21.43 3.90
N ALA A 314 -4.82 21.33 5.23
CA ALA A 314 -4.89 22.50 6.10
C ALA A 314 -3.61 23.36 6.08
N TYR A 315 -2.50 22.82 5.57
CA TYR A 315 -1.18 23.44 5.59
C TYR A 315 -0.52 23.58 4.21
N ILE A 316 -1.23 23.39 3.08
CA ILE A 316 -0.58 23.39 1.76
C ILE A 316 0.22 24.69 1.55
N LEU A 317 1.54 24.53 1.42
CA LEU A 317 2.50 25.62 1.21
C LEU A 317 2.93 25.76 -0.26
N LYS A 318 2.81 24.71 -1.07
CA LYS A 318 3.27 24.68 -2.48
C LYS A 318 2.21 24.08 -3.41
N SER A 319 1.87 24.82 -4.49
CA SER A 319 0.95 24.39 -5.54
C SER A 319 1.60 23.43 -6.55
N LEU A 320 0.79 22.84 -7.43
CA LEU A 320 1.25 22.07 -8.60
C LEU A 320 2.29 22.87 -9.42
N ASP A 321 2.04 24.17 -9.63
CA ASP A 321 2.88 25.03 -10.46
C ASP A 321 4.31 25.18 -9.91
N ALA A 322 4.51 24.99 -8.60
CA ALA A 322 5.84 24.96 -7.99
C ALA A 322 6.70 23.78 -8.49
N TYR A 323 6.06 22.70 -8.94
CA TYR A 323 6.69 21.47 -9.41
C TYR A 323 6.62 21.30 -10.93
N MET A 324 5.87 22.14 -11.64
CA MET A 324 5.90 22.19 -13.11
C MET A 324 7.27 22.65 -13.66
N LYS A 325 8.12 23.27 -12.83
CA LYS A 325 9.50 23.55 -13.21
C LYS A 325 10.27 22.25 -13.36
N VAL A 326 10.60 21.95 -14.62
CA VAL A 326 11.14 20.66 -14.98
C VAL A 326 12.63 20.56 -14.59
N PRO A 327 13.07 19.49 -13.89
CA PRO A 327 14.49 19.31 -13.55
C PRO A 327 15.35 19.20 -14.81
N ASP A 328 16.50 19.89 -14.87
CA ASP A 328 17.42 19.80 -16.01
C ASP A 328 17.86 18.34 -16.25
N ILE A 329 17.84 17.88 -17.50
CA ILE A 329 18.37 16.57 -17.87
C ILE A 329 19.89 16.73 -18.00
N PRO A 330 20.72 16.03 -17.20
CA PRO A 330 22.17 16.09 -17.34
C PRO A 330 22.55 15.57 -18.73
N GLU A 331 23.07 16.44 -19.59
CA GLU A 331 23.63 16.02 -20.86
C GLU A 331 24.77 15.02 -20.58
N THR A 332 24.76 13.86 -21.25
CA THR A 332 25.81 12.82 -21.26
C THR A 332 25.92 11.87 -20.06
N ALA A 333 25.05 11.91 -19.05
CA ALA A 333 25.13 10.95 -17.92
C ALA A 333 24.51 9.58 -18.29
N SER A 334 25.27 8.49 -18.07
CA SER A 334 24.74 7.13 -18.24
C SER A 334 23.72 6.78 -17.13
N GLU A 335 22.89 5.74 -17.37
CA GLU A 335 21.92 5.24 -16.38
C GLU A 335 22.62 4.87 -15.06
N GLU A 336 23.77 4.18 -15.13
CA GLU A 336 24.56 3.79 -13.95
C GLU A 336 25.13 4.99 -13.19
N ASP A 337 25.63 6.00 -13.90
CA ASP A 337 26.19 7.20 -13.27
C ASP A 337 25.11 7.94 -12.47
N LEU A 338 23.90 8.03 -13.01
CA LEU A 338 22.78 8.66 -12.30
C LEU A 338 22.35 7.84 -11.09
N LEU A 339 22.24 6.51 -11.20
CA LEU A 339 21.89 5.65 -10.06
C LEU A 339 22.94 5.74 -8.95
N SER A 340 24.22 5.66 -9.30
CA SER A 340 25.32 5.75 -8.33
C SER A 340 25.35 7.11 -7.63
N ARG A 341 25.19 8.21 -8.38
CA ARG A 341 25.09 9.56 -7.80
C ARG A 341 23.86 9.71 -6.91
N LEU A 342 22.71 9.17 -7.34
CA LEU A 342 21.48 9.21 -6.56
C LEU A 342 21.64 8.46 -5.23
N GLU A 343 22.17 7.23 -5.26
CA GLU A 343 22.45 6.46 -4.05
C GLU A 343 23.37 7.24 -3.10
N GLY A 344 24.45 7.83 -3.63
CA GLY A 344 25.36 8.67 -2.84
C GLY A 344 24.68 9.87 -2.17
N GLU A 345 23.73 10.53 -2.83
CA GLU A 345 22.99 11.66 -2.26
C GLU A 345 21.92 11.21 -1.24
N ILE A 346 21.23 10.09 -1.49
CA ILE A 346 20.28 9.49 -0.55
C ILE A 346 21.00 9.06 0.74
N LEU A 347 22.14 8.39 0.63
CA LEU A 347 22.92 7.93 1.78
C LEU A 347 23.49 9.09 2.63
N LYS A 348 23.69 10.26 2.02
CA LYS A 348 24.05 11.51 2.73
C LYS A 348 22.83 12.21 3.36
N GLY A 349 21.60 11.77 3.07
CA GLY A 349 20.36 12.41 3.49
C GLY A 349 20.03 13.70 2.73
N GLN A 350 20.52 13.86 1.49
CA GLN A 350 20.34 15.06 0.67
C GLN A 350 19.01 15.01 -0.11
N GLN A 351 17.90 15.28 0.58
CA GLN A 351 16.54 15.19 0.04
C GLN A 351 16.33 15.88 -1.32
N GLU A 352 16.69 17.16 -1.45
CA GLU A 352 16.43 17.94 -2.66
C GLU A 352 17.29 17.48 -3.85
N ASN A 353 18.51 17.00 -3.59
CA ASN A 353 19.36 16.42 -4.63
C ASN A 353 18.82 15.07 -5.09
N ALA A 354 18.36 14.22 -4.15
CA ALA A 354 17.73 12.95 -4.46
C ALA A 354 16.45 13.14 -5.32
N PHE A 355 15.64 14.14 -4.99
CA PHE A 355 14.46 14.52 -5.78
C PHE A 355 14.84 14.91 -7.21
N LYS A 356 15.79 15.83 -7.39
CA LYS A 356 16.21 16.32 -8.70
C LYS A 356 16.86 15.23 -9.57
N LEU A 357 17.76 14.43 -9.00
CA LEU A 357 18.45 13.36 -9.74
C LEU A 357 17.47 12.28 -10.20
N SER A 358 16.52 11.90 -9.35
CA SER A 358 15.49 10.91 -9.70
C SER A 358 14.51 11.43 -10.74
N GLY A 359 14.14 12.71 -10.65
CA GLY A 359 13.35 13.37 -11.69
C GLY A 359 14.09 13.37 -13.03
N SER A 360 15.37 13.72 -13.02
CA SER A 360 16.24 13.68 -14.21
C SER A 360 16.35 12.28 -14.80
N TYR A 361 16.49 11.27 -13.94
CA TYR A 361 16.57 9.86 -14.32
C TYR A 361 15.33 9.41 -15.09
N VAL A 362 14.14 9.61 -14.52
CA VAL A 362 12.88 9.19 -15.17
C VAL A 362 12.66 9.96 -16.47
N ARG A 363 12.99 11.26 -16.50
CA ARG A 363 12.89 12.09 -17.72
C ARG A 363 13.86 11.71 -18.83
N SER A 364 14.98 11.08 -18.48
CA SER A 364 15.93 10.56 -19.46
C SER A 364 15.42 9.30 -20.18
N GLY A 365 14.24 8.80 -19.81
CA GLY A 365 13.65 7.58 -20.37
C GLY A 365 14.25 6.29 -19.81
N TYR A 366 15.02 6.38 -18.72
CA TYR A 366 15.63 5.24 -18.06
C TYR A 366 14.62 4.38 -17.28
N SER A 367 15.02 3.17 -16.92
CA SER A 367 14.10 2.16 -16.38
C SER A 367 13.59 2.52 -14.99
N THR A 368 12.28 2.72 -14.86
CA THR A 368 11.59 2.94 -13.58
C THR A 368 11.79 1.78 -12.61
N ASP A 369 11.94 0.56 -13.12
CA ASP A 369 12.11 -0.65 -12.31
C ASP A 369 13.50 -0.69 -11.69
N ARG A 370 14.51 -0.27 -12.46
CA ARG A 370 15.87 -0.13 -11.96
C ARG A 370 15.97 0.94 -10.87
N LEU A 371 15.30 2.08 -11.07
CA LEU A 371 15.22 3.13 -10.04
C LEU A 371 14.49 2.62 -8.79
N ALA A 372 13.33 1.99 -8.94
CA ALA A 372 12.58 1.42 -7.82
C ALA A 372 13.39 0.36 -7.06
N LYS A 373 14.10 -0.53 -7.77
CA LYS A 373 15.02 -1.52 -7.19
C LYS A 373 16.11 -0.84 -6.35
N ALA A 374 16.75 0.21 -6.88
CA ALA A 374 17.78 0.94 -6.14
C ALA A 374 17.23 1.57 -4.85
N LEU A 375 16.05 2.19 -4.93
CA LEU A 375 15.39 2.79 -3.76
C LEU A 375 14.97 1.74 -2.72
N LEU A 376 14.41 0.61 -3.15
CA LEU A 376 14.06 -0.50 -2.28
C LEU A 376 15.29 -1.09 -1.59
N SER A 377 16.38 -1.30 -2.34
CA SER A 377 17.65 -1.76 -1.78
C SER A 377 18.18 -0.80 -0.71
N ILE A 378 18.14 0.52 -0.94
CA ILE A 378 18.54 1.48 0.10
C ILE A 378 17.61 1.37 1.31
N CYS A 379 16.29 1.47 1.11
CA CYS A 379 15.26 1.35 2.15
C CYS A 379 15.50 0.13 3.06
N PHE A 380 15.60 -1.08 2.50
CA PHE A 380 15.78 -2.30 3.30
C PHE A 380 17.17 -2.42 3.96
N ARG A 381 18.19 -1.69 3.48
CA ARG A 381 19.51 -1.63 4.12
C ARG A 381 19.60 -0.57 5.23
N THR A 382 18.76 0.45 5.19
CA THR A 382 18.91 1.62 6.07
C THR A 382 17.84 1.78 7.12
N GLU A 383 16.65 1.20 6.90
CA GLU A 383 15.50 1.39 7.80
C GLU A 383 15.26 0.16 8.69
N SER A 384 14.51 0.37 9.78
CA SER A 384 14.05 -0.72 10.65
C SER A 384 13.05 -1.63 9.91
N PRO A 385 12.78 -2.85 10.41
CA PRO A 385 11.80 -3.76 9.81
C PRO A 385 10.41 -3.14 9.65
N PHE A 386 9.93 -2.44 10.68
CA PHE A 386 8.65 -1.75 10.61
C PHE A 386 8.65 -0.66 9.54
N GLU A 387 9.63 0.25 9.56
CA GLU A 387 9.66 1.39 8.61
C GLU A 387 9.88 0.92 7.18
N SER A 388 10.84 0.03 6.93
CA SER A 388 11.16 -0.45 5.58
C SER A 388 9.98 -1.13 4.88
N LEU A 389 9.14 -1.87 5.62
CA LEU A 389 7.92 -2.48 5.07
C LEU A 389 6.84 -1.44 4.74
N HIS A 390 6.79 -0.32 5.45
CA HIS A 390 5.92 0.80 5.09
C HIS A 390 6.44 1.57 3.87
N THR A 391 7.74 1.84 3.84
CA THR A 391 8.41 2.54 2.75
C THR A 391 8.31 1.75 1.45
N SER A 392 8.51 0.43 1.50
CA SER A 392 8.37 -0.45 0.34
C SER A 392 6.96 -0.47 -0.26
N LYS A 393 5.90 -0.47 0.56
CA LYS A 393 4.50 -0.29 0.09
C LYS A 393 4.35 1.00 -0.72
N MET A 394 4.91 2.09 -0.21
CA MET A 394 4.91 3.37 -0.90
C MET A 394 5.69 3.29 -2.21
N LEU A 395 6.91 2.74 -2.20
CA LEU A 395 7.80 2.64 -3.35
C LEU A 395 7.21 1.81 -4.49
N VAL A 396 6.65 0.64 -4.17
CA VAL A 396 5.97 -0.22 -5.16
C VAL A 396 4.80 0.53 -5.80
N GLY A 397 3.96 1.18 -4.99
CA GLY A 397 2.83 1.96 -5.51
C GLY A 397 3.27 3.16 -6.36
N MET A 398 4.30 3.90 -5.94
CA MET A 398 4.86 5.03 -6.71
C MET A 398 5.45 4.57 -8.04
N ARG A 399 6.12 3.41 -8.07
CA ARG A 399 6.59 2.78 -9.30
C ARG A 399 5.41 2.46 -10.21
N ASP A 400 4.38 1.82 -9.69
CA ASP A 400 3.23 1.38 -10.49
C ASP A 400 2.46 2.56 -11.07
N VAL A 401 2.31 3.65 -10.31
CA VAL A 401 1.75 4.92 -10.79
C VAL A 401 2.64 5.53 -11.87
N THR A 402 3.97 5.58 -11.68
CA THR A 402 4.90 6.14 -12.68
C THR A 402 4.84 5.39 -14.01
N VAL A 403 4.80 4.06 -13.96
CA VAL A 403 4.74 3.20 -15.15
C VAL A 403 3.39 3.34 -15.86
N SER A 404 2.31 3.47 -15.09
CA SER A 404 0.94 3.58 -15.61
C SER A 404 0.55 4.99 -16.02
N SER A 405 1.46 5.97 -15.89
CA SER A 405 1.18 7.37 -16.11
C SER A 405 1.56 7.81 -17.53
N GLU A 406 0.65 8.56 -18.15
CA GLU A 406 0.78 9.21 -19.45
C GLU A 406 1.16 10.69 -19.33
N SER A 407 1.12 11.25 -18.12
CA SER A 407 1.49 12.64 -17.82
C SER A 407 2.96 12.93 -18.07
N ASP A 408 3.28 14.11 -18.62
CA ASP A 408 4.66 14.58 -18.71
C ASP A 408 5.32 14.77 -17.32
N MET A 409 4.50 14.88 -16.26
CA MET A 409 4.92 15.03 -14.87
C MET A 409 5.12 13.69 -14.16
N LYS A 410 4.97 12.53 -14.83
CA LYS A 410 5.09 11.20 -14.18
C LYS A 410 6.38 10.98 -13.39
N TRP A 411 7.45 11.69 -13.76
CA TRP A 411 8.73 11.68 -13.04
C TRP A 411 8.60 12.09 -11.56
N ILE A 412 7.59 12.88 -11.21
CA ILE A 412 7.42 13.43 -9.85
C ILE A 412 7.16 12.34 -8.81
N HIS A 413 6.53 11.23 -9.20
CA HIS A 413 6.15 10.14 -8.30
C HIS A 413 7.39 9.46 -7.68
N LEU A 414 8.29 8.93 -8.52
CA LEU A 414 9.55 8.33 -8.03
C LEU A 414 10.54 9.38 -7.50
N ALA A 415 10.48 10.62 -7.99
CA ALA A 415 11.27 11.72 -7.40
C ALA A 415 10.86 12.01 -5.95
N ALA A 416 9.56 12.07 -5.68
CA ALA A 416 9.02 12.23 -4.33
C ALA A 416 9.38 11.05 -3.43
N ALA A 417 9.31 9.83 -3.95
CA ALA A 417 9.71 8.64 -3.21
C ALA A 417 11.21 8.66 -2.85
N SER A 418 12.07 9.08 -3.77
CA SER A 418 13.52 9.21 -3.52
C SER A 418 13.85 10.26 -2.47
N ARG A 419 13.11 11.37 -2.49
CA ARG A 419 13.19 12.40 -1.45
C ARG A 419 12.81 11.85 -0.08
N PHE A 420 11.73 11.06 0.00
CA PHE A 420 11.29 10.39 1.21
C PHE A 420 12.38 9.44 1.75
N VAL A 421 12.95 8.57 0.90
CA VAL A 421 13.99 7.62 1.32
C VAL A 421 15.22 8.37 1.87
N ALA A 422 15.64 9.47 1.23
CA ALA A 422 16.72 10.30 1.74
C ALA A 422 16.42 10.89 3.13
N GLU A 423 15.17 11.28 3.39
CA GLU A 423 14.77 11.76 4.72
C GLU A 423 14.77 10.63 5.76
N MET A 424 14.30 9.43 5.39
CA MET A 424 14.33 8.28 6.28
C MET A 424 15.75 7.87 6.65
N VAL A 425 16.67 7.82 5.69
CA VAL A 425 18.10 7.58 5.96
C VAL A 425 18.65 8.59 6.96
N LYS A 426 18.25 9.86 6.85
CA LYS A 426 18.70 10.91 7.77
C LYS A 426 18.15 10.70 9.18
N LYS A 427 16.89 10.27 9.32
CA LYS A 427 16.23 9.98 10.60
C LYS A 427 16.76 8.69 11.25
N GLU A 428 17.01 7.65 10.47
CA GLU A 428 17.24 6.26 10.92
C GLU A 428 18.73 5.85 10.96
N LYS A 429 19.67 6.80 11.02
CA LYS A 429 21.12 6.49 10.98
C LYS A 429 21.59 5.42 11.96
N ALA A 430 20.94 5.29 13.12
CA ALA A 430 21.26 4.27 14.12
C ALA A 430 20.69 2.88 13.78
N ALA A 431 19.48 2.79 13.21
CA ALA A 431 18.81 1.53 12.88
C ALA A 431 19.49 0.81 11.70
N SER A 432 20.02 1.56 10.72
CA SER A 432 20.73 1.03 9.55
C SER A 432 21.89 0.09 9.91
N LYS A 433 22.62 0.37 11.00
CA LYS A 433 23.79 -0.43 11.40
C LYS A 433 23.38 -1.85 11.81
N THR A 434 22.22 -1.98 12.46
CA THR A 434 21.71 -3.25 12.98
C THR A 434 21.14 -4.13 11.86
N ALA A 435 20.36 -3.56 10.94
CA ALA A 435 19.79 -4.30 9.80
C ALA A 435 20.87 -4.92 8.90
N MET A 436 21.92 -4.14 8.57
CA MET A 436 23.03 -4.63 7.76
C MET A 436 23.89 -5.69 8.46
N GLU A 437 23.98 -5.66 9.79
CA GLU A 437 24.66 -6.72 10.54
C GLU A 437 23.89 -8.05 10.44
N TYR A 438 22.57 -8.01 10.55
CA TYR A 438 21.74 -9.22 10.38
C TYR A 438 21.80 -9.77 8.96
N TYR A 439 21.77 -8.88 7.96
CA TYR A 439 21.88 -9.32 6.57
C TYR A 439 23.23 -9.99 6.26
N ARG A 440 24.33 -9.46 6.82
CA ARG A 440 25.66 -10.08 6.68
C ARG A 440 25.69 -11.48 7.29
N LYS A 441 25.17 -11.64 8.52
CA LYS A 441 25.08 -12.95 9.18
C LYS A 441 24.21 -13.94 8.41
N TYR A 442 23.09 -13.48 7.85
CA TYR A 442 22.24 -14.29 6.98
C TYR A 442 23.02 -14.82 5.75
N ARG A 443 23.76 -13.94 5.06
CA ARG A 443 24.57 -14.33 3.88
C ARG A 443 25.70 -15.30 4.24
N GLU A 444 26.28 -15.19 5.43
CA GLU A 444 27.28 -16.15 5.94
C GLU A 444 26.69 -17.55 6.13
N ILE A 445 25.43 -17.67 6.54
CA ILE A 445 24.76 -18.96 6.80
C ILE A 445 24.26 -19.61 5.51
N VAL A 446 23.61 -18.84 4.65
CA VAL A 446 22.99 -19.37 3.41
C VAL A 446 24.05 -19.75 2.37
N GLY A 447 25.29 -19.28 2.54
CA GLY A 447 26.41 -19.64 1.67
C GLY A 447 26.16 -19.07 0.28
N THR A 448 26.70 -17.89 0.03
CA THR A 448 26.72 -17.34 -1.32
C THR A 448 28.15 -17.02 -1.67
N ASP A 449 28.65 -17.78 -2.65
CA ASP A 449 29.80 -17.43 -3.48
C ASP A 449 29.61 -16.06 -4.15
#